data_AF-A0A1M5ZYR8-F1
#
_entry.id   AF-A0A1M5ZYR8-F1
#
_cell.length_a   1.000
_cell.length_b   1.000
_cell.length_c   1.000
_cell.angle_alpha   90.00
_cell.angle_beta   90.00
_cell.angle_gamma   90.00
#
_symmetry.space_group_name_H-M   'P 1'
#
loop_
_entity.id
_entity.type
_entity.pdbx_description
1 polymer ?
#
loop_
_entity_poly.entity_id
_entity_poly.type
_entity_poly.pdbx_seq_one_letter_code
_entity_poly.pdbx_strand_id
1 'polypeptide(L)'
;MTVTNQMIETIKNIDFTTYLIPVLTFFFGWITKIIYERYTLNFRLKKEFEFEQKKKLKEEIAQNKMKLLNSAEELNHRLWNFSQHVGENWHKVTANDLNTNEHYYLKSFVYRFLKFLYWNIQTEKDTISIDTTIAKKDDILFLKYIKTFKDIFTDVDLLAELNYNKAHNTNHFFKNNLADYCILVTQGGEVLSFENFKEIMDREYQSLEKVINYFSTIQDSDDDKNLNVLRVCHLLLIQFLNTFGHDYQKTDEEKIKRITELYKPKLRIKKGMIEFIKKSKLDKEMKSITKKITKT
;
A
#
# COMPACT_ATOMS: atom_id res chain seq x y z
N MET A 1 78.74 19.03 -51.69
CA MET A 1 78.33 17.60 -51.73
C MET A 1 78.32 16.92 -50.35
N THR A 2 78.97 17.49 -49.34
CA THR A 2 79.14 16.87 -48.01
C THR A 2 77.93 17.04 -47.06
N VAL A 3 77.23 18.18 -47.13
CA VAL A 3 76.07 18.47 -46.25
C VAL A 3 74.88 17.56 -46.55
N THR A 4 74.64 17.26 -47.83
CA THR A 4 73.51 16.43 -48.27
C THR A 4 73.65 14.98 -47.82
N ASN A 5 74.86 14.41 -47.84
CA ASN A 5 75.10 13.04 -47.40
C ASN A 5 75.03 12.89 -45.87
N GLN A 6 75.48 13.91 -45.14
CA GLN A 6 75.38 13.94 -43.67
C GLN A 6 73.91 14.04 -43.22
N MET A 7 73.07 14.81 -43.92
CA MET A 7 71.63 14.86 -43.69
C MET A 7 70.94 13.51 -43.94
N ILE A 8 71.35 12.80 -45.01
CA ILE A 8 70.78 11.49 -45.37
C ILE A 8 71.16 10.40 -44.36
N GLU A 9 72.40 10.40 -43.85
CA GLU A 9 72.82 9.47 -42.78
C GLU A 9 72.12 9.76 -41.44
N THR A 10 71.94 11.04 -41.11
CA THR A 10 71.22 11.43 -39.87
C THR A 10 69.77 10.96 -39.92
N ILE A 11 69.11 11.05 -41.08
CA ILE A 11 67.73 10.57 -41.27
C ILE A 11 67.64 9.04 -41.23
N LYS A 12 68.65 8.32 -41.74
CA LYS A 12 68.72 6.85 -41.69
C LYS A 12 68.92 6.28 -40.28
N ASN A 13 69.56 7.03 -39.38
CA ASN A 13 69.82 6.63 -37.99
C ASN A 13 68.72 7.04 -37.01
N ILE A 14 67.62 7.66 -37.47
CA ILE A 14 66.45 7.91 -36.62
C ILE A 14 65.73 6.57 -36.42
N ASP A 15 65.87 6.00 -35.22
CA ASP A 15 65.12 4.82 -34.82
C ASP A 15 63.64 5.20 -34.61
N PHE A 16 62.87 5.09 -35.69
CA PHE A 16 61.43 5.41 -35.74
C PHE A 16 60.63 4.69 -34.65
N THR A 17 61.11 3.56 -34.12
CA THR A 17 60.45 2.82 -33.03
C THR A 17 60.39 3.65 -31.74
N THR A 18 61.39 4.51 -31.50
CA THR A 18 61.50 5.36 -30.30
C THR A 18 60.44 6.46 -30.28
N TYR A 19 60.00 6.92 -31.45
CA TYR A 19 58.95 7.94 -31.59
C TYR A 19 57.54 7.35 -31.77
N LEU A 20 57.44 6.12 -32.29
CA LEU A 20 56.18 5.42 -32.49
C LEU A 20 55.48 5.09 -31.16
N ILE A 21 56.24 4.62 -30.16
CA ILE A 21 55.70 4.20 -28.85
C ILE A 21 55.02 5.38 -28.11
N PRO A 22 55.64 6.58 -27.97
CA PRO A 22 54.99 7.74 -27.37
C PRO A 22 53.72 8.18 -28.11
N VAL A 23 53.75 8.19 -29.44
CA VAL A 23 52.58 8.56 -30.26
C VAL A 23 51.43 7.58 -30.04
N LEU A 24 51.70 6.28 -30.12
CA LEU A 24 50.70 5.24 -29.85
C LEU A 24 50.16 5.33 -28.41
N THR A 25 51.03 5.55 -27.43
CA THR A 25 50.64 5.70 -26.02
C THR A 25 49.76 6.93 -25.82
N PHE A 26 50.04 8.03 -26.50
CA PHE A 26 49.21 9.23 -26.47
C PHE A 26 47.82 8.97 -27.06
N PHE A 27 47.74 8.33 -28.23
CA PHE A 27 46.46 7.99 -28.86
C PHE A 27 45.65 7.00 -28.03
N PHE A 28 46.28 5.94 -27.49
CA PHE A 28 45.63 5.00 -26.58
C PHE A 28 45.18 5.67 -25.28
N GLY A 29 46.03 6.51 -24.68
CA GLY A 29 45.69 7.29 -23.49
C GLY A 29 44.50 8.21 -23.73
N TRP A 30 44.42 8.83 -24.91
CA TRP A 30 43.31 9.68 -25.28
C TRP A 30 42.00 8.91 -25.50
N ILE A 31 42.05 7.78 -26.22
CA ILE A 31 40.88 6.91 -26.43
C ILE A 31 40.38 6.33 -25.11
N THR A 32 41.28 5.81 -24.27
CA THR A 32 40.94 5.26 -22.96
C THR A 32 40.35 6.33 -22.05
N LYS A 33 40.90 7.55 -22.05
CA LYS A 33 40.34 8.70 -21.34
C LYS A 33 38.91 9.02 -21.81
N ILE A 34 38.67 9.13 -23.11
CA ILE A 34 37.32 9.40 -23.66
C ILE A 34 36.33 8.31 -23.24
N ILE A 35 36.71 7.04 -23.37
CA ILE A 35 35.83 5.92 -22.99
C ILE A 35 35.55 5.93 -21.49
N TYR A 36 36.59 6.13 -20.67
CA TYR A 36 36.48 6.15 -19.22
C TYR A 36 35.66 7.33 -18.71
N GLU A 37 35.89 8.54 -19.23
CA GLU A 37 35.15 9.75 -18.86
C GLU A 37 33.67 9.61 -19.22
N ARG A 38 33.36 9.12 -20.43
CA ARG A 38 31.98 8.90 -20.87
C ARG A 38 31.29 7.83 -20.02
N TYR A 39 31.97 6.73 -19.73
CA TYR A 39 31.46 5.68 -18.86
C TYR A 39 31.18 6.21 -17.45
N THR A 40 32.15 6.90 -16.86
CA THR A 40 32.06 7.44 -15.48
C THR A 40 30.97 8.49 -15.37
N LEU A 41 30.85 9.39 -16.35
CA LEU A 41 29.80 10.40 -16.40
C LEU A 41 28.41 9.74 -16.50
N ASN A 42 28.22 8.80 -17.42
CA ASN A 42 26.96 8.08 -17.57
C ASN A 42 26.60 7.29 -16.30
N PHE A 43 27.58 6.63 -15.68
CA PHE A 43 27.39 5.92 -14.43
C PHE A 43 26.95 6.87 -13.31
N ARG A 44 27.62 8.01 -13.17
CA ARG A 44 27.30 9.03 -12.17
C ARG A 44 25.90 9.61 -12.39
N LEU A 45 25.57 10.01 -13.61
CA LEU A 45 24.24 10.52 -13.97
C LEU A 45 23.14 9.51 -13.68
N LYS A 46 23.36 8.23 -14.01
CA LYS A 46 22.42 7.16 -13.68
C LYS A 46 22.23 7.01 -12.17
N LYS A 47 23.31 7.09 -11.39
CA LYS A 47 23.25 6.99 -9.93
C LYS A 47 22.56 8.18 -9.28
N GLU A 48 22.84 9.40 -9.75
CA GLU A 48 22.15 10.62 -9.31
C GLU A 48 20.65 10.53 -9.62
N PHE A 49 20.28 10.13 -10.84
CA PHE A 49 18.89 9.92 -11.22
C PHE A 49 18.19 8.86 -10.34
N GLU A 50 18.82 7.69 -10.14
CA GLU A 50 18.28 6.64 -9.25
C GLU A 50 18.10 7.16 -7.82
N PHE A 51 19.02 7.99 -7.33
CA PHE A 51 18.95 8.57 -6.00
C PHE A 51 17.82 9.58 -5.87
N GLU A 52 17.70 10.53 -6.81
CA GLU A 52 16.64 11.54 -6.83
C GLU A 52 15.25 10.90 -6.91
N GLN A 53 15.07 9.88 -7.76
CA GLN A 53 13.81 9.14 -7.84
C GLN A 53 13.46 8.42 -6.52
N LYS A 54 14.44 7.81 -5.84
CA LYS A 54 14.23 7.17 -4.53
C LYS A 54 13.93 8.18 -3.43
N LYS A 55 14.56 9.35 -3.47
CA LYS A 55 14.33 10.42 -2.51
C LYS A 55 12.91 10.97 -2.67
N LYS A 56 12.52 11.31 -3.90
CA LYS A 56 11.17 11.77 -4.23
C LYS A 56 10.10 10.78 -3.77
N LEU A 57 10.28 9.48 -4.04
CA LEU A 57 9.41 8.41 -3.56
C LEU A 57 9.21 8.42 -2.05
N LYS A 58 10.31 8.54 -1.30
CA LYS A 58 10.26 8.56 0.16
C LYS A 58 9.54 9.80 0.67
N GLU A 59 9.75 10.94 0.04
CA GLU A 59 9.08 12.19 0.40
C GLU A 59 7.56 12.08 0.14
N GLU A 60 7.15 11.59 -1.03
CA GLU A 60 5.73 11.35 -1.38
C GLU A 60 5.07 10.36 -0.41
N ILE A 61 5.72 9.23 -0.10
CA ILE A 61 5.21 8.27 0.90
C ILE A 61 5.11 8.93 2.28
N ALA A 62 6.15 9.67 2.69
CA ALA A 62 6.22 10.23 4.04
C ALA A 62 5.11 11.25 4.33
N GLN A 63 4.62 11.97 3.32
CA GLN A 63 3.55 12.98 3.46
C GLN A 63 2.30 12.42 4.16
N ASN A 64 1.87 11.22 3.75
CA ASN A 64 0.64 10.61 4.29
C ASN A 64 0.87 9.38 5.13
N LYS A 65 2.07 8.78 5.11
CA LYS A 65 2.35 7.51 5.81
C LYS A 65 1.92 7.56 7.27
N MET A 66 2.26 8.60 8.02
CA MET A 66 1.88 8.70 9.43
C MET A 66 0.36 8.76 9.62
N LYS A 67 -0.32 9.56 8.81
CA LYS A 67 -1.79 9.72 8.86
C LYS A 67 -2.49 8.40 8.51
N LEU A 68 -1.95 7.67 7.53
CA LEU A 68 -2.43 6.34 7.18
C LEU A 68 -2.18 5.32 8.29
N LEU A 69 -0.98 5.27 8.88
CA LEU A 69 -0.66 4.35 9.97
C LEU A 69 -1.57 4.58 11.19
N ASN A 70 -1.77 5.84 11.57
CA ASN A 70 -2.64 6.18 12.71
C ASN A 70 -4.10 5.84 12.43
N SER A 71 -4.61 6.11 11.22
CA SER A 71 -5.98 5.72 10.85
C SER A 71 -6.16 4.20 10.73
N ALA A 72 -5.13 3.49 10.27
CA ALA A 72 -5.09 2.02 10.25
C ALA A 72 -5.15 1.44 11.67
N GLU A 73 -4.38 2.00 12.61
CA GLU A 73 -4.43 1.63 14.03
C GLU A 73 -5.81 1.89 14.65
N GLU A 74 -6.40 3.06 14.39
CA GLU A 74 -7.74 3.41 14.85
C GLU A 74 -8.82 2.43 14.36
N LEU A 75 -8.74 2.00 13.11
CA LEU A 75 -9.64 1.00 12.52
C LEU A 75 -9.34 -0.40 13.05
N ASN A 76 -8.06 -0.76 13.20
CA ASN A 76 -7.62 -2.03 13.78
C ASN A 76 -8.20 -2.20 15.20
N HIS A 77 -8.08 -1.20 16.06
CA HIS A 77 -8.69 -1.21 17.40
C HIS A 77 -10.21 -1.39 17.36
N ARG A 78 -10.90 -0.77 16.40
CA ARG A 78 -12.34 -0.98 16.22
C ARG A 78 -12.66 -2.41 15.80
N LEU A 79 -11.87 -3.02 14.90
CA LEU A 79 -12.07 -4.39 14.47
C LEU A 79 -11.76 -5.43 15.56
N TRP A 80 -10.79 -5.14 16.44
CA TRP A 80 -10.57 -5.92 17.66
C TRP A 80 -11.83 -5.96 18.52
N ASN A 81 -12.36 -4.80 18.88
CA ASN A 81 -13.57 -4.73 19.68
C ASN A 81 -14.76 -5.39 18.97
N PHE A 82 -14.95 -5.11 17.68
CA PHE A 82 -16.03 -5.71 16.89
C PHE A 82 -15.95 -7.24 16.84
N SER A 83 -14.74 -7.79 16.72
CA SER A 83 -14.53 -9.25 16.65
C SER A 83 -14.99 -9.99 17.91
N GLN A 84 -14.99 -9.31 19.05
CA GLN A 84 -15.37 -9.86 20.35
C GLN A 84 -16.84 -9.61 20.69
N HIS A 85 -17.45 -8.56 20.10
CA HIS A 85 -18.76 -8.04 20.50
C HIS A 85 -19.77 -7.93 19.35
N VAL A 86 -19.55 -8.62 18.23
CA VAL A 86 -20.49 -8.59 17.08
C VAL A 86 -21.90 -9.05 17.49
N GLY A 87 -22.03 -10.00 18.41
CA GLY A 87 -23.31 -10.49 18.94
C GLY A 87 -24.09 -9.47 19.79
N GLU A 88 -23.43 -8.42 20.28
CA GLU A 88 -24.06 -7.36 21.09
C GLU A 88 -24.91 -6.39 20.25
N ASN A 89 -24.81 -6.47 18.91
CA ASN A 89 -25.57 -5.67 17.97
C ASN A 89 -25.43 -4.15 18.13
N TRP A 90 -24.36 -3.63 18.75
CA TRP A 90 -24.11 -2.18 18.89
C TRP A 90 -23.98 -1.43 17.56
N HIS A 91 -23.67 -2.16 16.48
CA HIS A 91 -23.61 -1.62 15.12
C HIS A 91 -24.97 -1.58 14.42
N LYS A 92 -25.98 -2.30 14.91
CA LYS A 92 -27.30 -2.35 14.28
C LYS A 92 -28.06 -1.07 14.57
N VAL A 93 -28.81 -0.62 13.58
CA VAL A 93 -29.73 0.51 13.71
C VAL A 93 -31.03 0.15 13.01
N THR A 94 -32.17 0.45 13.63
CA THR A 94 -33.47 0.34 12.97
C THR A 94 -33.78 1.65 12.23
N ALA A 95 -34.57 1.58 11.16
CA ALA A 95 -34.87 2.75 10.33
C ALA A 95 -35.49 3.93 11.11
N ASN A 96 -36.07 3.68 12.28
CA ASN A 96 -36.68 4.71 13.13
C ASN A 96 -35.71 5.36 14.13
N ASP A 97 -34.55 4.76 14.40
CA ASP A 97 -33.64 5.20 15.48
C ASP A 97 -32.48 6.07 14.98
N LEU A 98 -32.27 6.16 13.66
CA LEU A 98 -31.14 6.87 13.03
C LEU A 98 -30.99 8.34 13.44
N ASN A 99 -32.10 9.02 13.73
CA ASN A 99 -32.12 10.43 14.14
C ASN A 99 -31.92 10.63 15.65
N THR A 100 -31.75 9.55 16.42
CA THR A 100 -31.43 9.63 17.85
C THR A 100 -29.92 9.66 18.07
N ASN A 101 -29.49 10.42 19.08
CA ASN A 101 -28.07 10.65 19.39
C ASN A 101 -27.32 9.40 19.91
N GLU A 102 -27.95 8.22 19.92
CA GLU A 102 -27.51 7.06 20.71
C GLU A 102 -26.60 6.07 19.95
N HIS A 103 -26.42 6.21 18.63
CA HIS A 103 -25.64 5.23 17.83
C HIS A 103 -24.15 5.50 17.73
N TYR A 104 -23.50 5.86 18.85
CA TYR A 104 -22.05 6.18 18.87
C TYR A 104 -21.21 5.08 18.22
N TYR A 105 -21.49 3.81 18.51
CA TYR A 105 -20.69 2.69 18.02
C TYR A 105 -20.69 2.61 16.49
N LEU A 106 -21.85 2.60 15.85
CA LEU A 106 -21.95 2.58 14.39
C LEU A 106 -21.31 3.83 13.77
N LYS A 107 -21.66 5.04 14.24
CA LYS A 107 -21.14 6.30 13.69
C LYS A 107 -19.61 6.35 13.74
N SER A 108 -19.03 5.95 14.87
CA SER A 108 -17.57 5.90 15.04
C SER A 108 -16.91 4.77 14.23
N PHE A 109 -17.62 3.68 13.93
CA PHE A 109 -17.11 2.64 13.04
C PHE A 109 -17.06 3.15 11.59
N VAL A 110 -18.15 3.74 11.09
CA VAL A 110 -18.22 4.35 9.75
C VAL A 110 -17.12 5.41 9.59
N TYR A 111 -16.97 6.30 10.56
CA TYR A 111 -15.94 7.34 10.55
C TYR A 111 -14.53 6.75 10.41
N ARG A 112 -14.15 5.80 11.27
CA ARG A 112 -12.79 5.19 11.25
C ARG A 112 -12.52 4.45 9.95
N PHE A 113 -13.54 3.77 9.41
CA PHE A 113 -13.47 3.08 8.13
C PHE A 113 -13.20 4.05 6.97
N LEU A 114 -14.02 5.10 6.85
CA LEU A 114 -13.89 6.09 5.79
C LEU A 114 -12.60 6.92 5.92
N LYS A 115 -12.22 7.30 7.15
CA LYS A 115 -10.96 8.00 7.43
C LYS A 115 -9.74 7.19 7.01
N PHE A 116 -9.72 5.89 7.30
CA PHE A 116 -8.65 5.00 6.86
C PHE A 116 -8.57 4.92 5.33
N LEU A 117 -9.71 4.68 4.67
CA LEU A 117 -9.75 4.58 3.22
C LEU A 117 -9.43 5.90 2.52
N TYR A 118 -9.82 7.04 3.10
CA TYR A 118 -9.43 8.36 2.61
C TYR A 118 -7.91 8.51 2.56
N TRP A 119 -7.20 8.24 3.67
CA TRP A 119 -5.74 8.31 3.69
C TRP A 119 -5.09 7.26 2.78
N ASN A 120 -5.71 6.09 2.63
CA ASN A 120 -5.25 5.07 1.71
C ASN A 120 -5.31 5.57 0.26
N ILE A 121 -6.42 6.18 -0.15
CA ILE A 121 -6.62 6.75 -1.49
C ILE A 121 -5.69 7.94 -1.71
N GLN A 122 -5.52 8.82 -0.72
CA GLN A 122 -4.62 9.96 -0.83
C GLN A 122 -3.16 9.51 -0.99
N THR A 123 -2.74 8.51 -0.21
CA THR A 123 -1.41 7.89 -0.34
C THR A 123 -1.22 7.25 -1.71
N GLU A 124 -2.24 6.60 -2.27
CA GLU A 124 -2.17 6.06 -3.63
C GLU A 124 -1.99 7.17 -4.66
N LYS A 125 -2.80 8.25 -4.59
CA LYS A 125 -2.74 9.38 -5.53
C LYS A 125 -1.37 10.04 -5.55
N ASP A 126 -0.82 10.31 -4.37
CA ASP A 126 0.48 10.96 -4.23
C ASP A 126 1.64 10.07 -4.71
N THR A 127 1.38 8.77 -4.89
CA THR A 127 2.38 7.80 -5.35
C THR A 127 2.18 7.33 -6.81
N ILE A 128 1.26 7.93 -7.57
CA ILE A 128 1.00 7.57 -9.00
C ILE A 128 2.19 7.93 -9.90
N SER A 129 2.99 8.95 -9.56
CA SER A 129 4.04 9.47 -10.44
C SER A 129 5.35 8.65 -10.45
N ILE A 130 5.38 7.49 -9.78
CA ILE A 130 6.61 6.77 -9.46
C ILE A 130 6.96 5.67 -10.48
N ASP A 131 8.22 5.69 -10.91
CA ASP A 131 8.85 4.56 -11.58
C ASP A 131 9.20 3.44 -10.58
N THR A 132 8.36 2.42 -10.54
CA THR A 132 8.53 1.24 -9.67
C THR A 132 9.80 0.42 -9.96
N THR A 133 10.49 0.64 -11.08
CA THR A 133 11.74 -0.06 -11.40
C THR A 133 12.91 0.40 -10.51
N ILE A 134 12.80 1.59 -9.91
CA ILE A 134 13.85 2.23 -9.10
C ILE A 134 13.51 2.18 -7.60
N ALA A 135 12.26 1.84 -7.25
CA ALA A 135 11.77 1.78 -5.88
C ALA A 135 12.45 0.69 -5.03
N LYS A 136 12.59 0.93 -3.71
CA LYS A 136 13.10 -0.09 -2.79
C LYS A 136 12.02 -1.15 -2.55
N LYS A 137 12.44 -2.35 -2.14
CA LYS A 137 11.53 -3.48 -1.85
C LYS A 137 10.46 -3.11 -0.83
N ASP A 138 10.81 -2.37 0.21
CA ASP A 138 9.88 -1.97 1.27
C ASP A 138 8.85 -0.94 0.78
N ASP A 139 9.27 -0.02 -0.09
CA ASP A 139 8.36 0.96 -0.70
C ASP A 139 7.38 0.26 -1.65
N ILE A 140 7.86 -0.68 -2.47
CA ILE A 140 7.00 -1.52 -3.33
C ILE A 140 6.02 -2.32 -2.46
N LEU A 141 6.49 -2.90 -1.35
CA LEU A 141 5.65 -3.66 -0.44
C LEU A 141 4.56 -2.77 0.18
N PHE A 142 4.92 -1.55 0.59
CA PHE A 142 3.96 -0.57 1.11
C PHE A 142 2.88 -0.27 0.08
N LEU A 143 3.26 0.04 -1.16
CA LEU A 143 2.31 0.30 -2.26
C LEU A 143 1.39 -0.89 -2.57
N LYS A 144 1.87 -2.13 -2.43
CA LYS A 144 1.01 -3.32 -2.55
C LYS A 144 -0.08 -3.34 -1.48
N TYR A 145 0.22 -2.99 -0.22
CA TYR A 145 -0.80 -2.86 0.82
C TYR A 145 -1.80 -1.75 0.49
N ILE A 146 -1.32 -0.58 0.06
CA ILE A 146 -2.19 0.55 -0.33
C ILE A 146 -3.24 0.12 -1.35
N LYS A 147 -2.78 -0.55 -2.41
CA LYS A 147 -3.67 -1.08 -3.45
C LYS A 147 -4.63 -2.14 -2.91
N THR A 148 -4.13 -3.03 -2.05
CA THR A 148 -4.90 -4.13 -1.44
C THR A 148 -6.05 -3.63 -0.57
N PHE A 149 -5.83 -2.60 0.25
CA PHE A 149 -6.88 -2.08 1.13
C PHE A 149 -8.05 -1.44 0.39
N LYS A 150 -7.80 -0.84 -0.78
CA LYS A 150 -8.89 -0.38 -1.65
C LYS A 150 -9.63 -1.55 -2.29
N ASP A 151 -8.89 -2.55 -2.75
CA ASP A 151 -9.46 -3.64 -3.53
C ASP A 151 -10.30 -4.61 -2.68
N ILE A 152 -9.97 -4.83 -1.39
CA ILE A 152 -10.66 -5.82 -0.54
C ILE A 152 -12.17 -5.60 -0.41
N PHE A 153 -12.61 -4.33 -0.41
CA PHE A 153 -14.03 -3.97 -0.28
C PHE A 153 -14.76 -3.91 -1.62
N THR A 154 -14.06 -4.15 -2.72
CA THR A 154 -14.56 -4.06 -4.10
C THR A 154 -14.41 -5.37 -4.89
N ASP A 155 -13.62 -6.32 -4.38
CA ASP A 155 -13.35 -7.59 -5.04
C ASP A 155 -14.44 -8.62 -4.69
N VAL A 156 -15.38 -8.81 -5.63
CA VAL A 156 -16.48 -9.76 -5.48
C VAL A 156 -16.03 -11.22 -5.47
N ASP A 157 -14.85 -11.53 -6.03
CA ASP A 157 -14.37 -12.90 -6.11
C ASP A 157 -13.93 -13.41 -4.72
N LEU A 158 -13.64 -12.49 -3.77
CA LEU A 158 -13.41 -12.81 -2.36
C LEU A 158 -14.60 -13.52 -1.71
N LEU A 159 -15.82 -13.31 -2.23
CA LEU A 159 -17.08 -13.84 -1.68
C LEU A 159 -17.59 -15.10 -2.43
N ALA A 160 -16.79 -15.68 -3.33
CA ALA A 160 -17.22 -16.81 -4.15
C ALA A 160 -17.69 -18.03 -3.32
N GLU A 161 -16.99 -18.33 -2.21
CA GLU A 161 -17.35 -19.44 -1.30
C GLU A 161 -18.70 -19.24 -0.57
N LEU A 162 -19.22 -18.02 -0.56
CA LEU A 162 -20.50 -17.66 0.05
C LEU A 162 -21.63 -17.48 -0.97
N ASN A 163 -21.45 -18.00 -2.20
CA ASN A 163 -22.42 -17.93 -3.30
C ASN A 163 -22.93 -16.51 -3.54
N TYR A 164 -22.02 -15.53 -3.55
CA TYR A 164 -22.41 -14.13 -3.72
C TYR A 164 -23.05 -13.87 -5.09
N ASN A 165 -24.26 -13.33 -5.08
CA ASN A 165 -24.99 -12.98 -6.28
C ASN A 165 -24.51 -11.64 -6.85
N LYS A 166 -23.76 -11.69 -7.96
CA LYS A 166 -23.24 -10.50 -8.65
C LYS A 166 -24.34 -9.57 -9.19
N ALA A 167 -25.59 -10.03 -9.31
CA ALA A 167 -26.73 -9.19 -9.72
C ALA A 167 -27.21 -8.23 -8.62
N HIS A 168 -26.88 -8.49 -7.35
CA HIS A 168 -27.29 -7.65 -6.23
C HIS A 168 -26.07 -7.04 -5.54
N ASN A 169 -25.86 -5.73 -5.70
CA ASN A 169 -24.79 -5.01 -5.03
C ASN A 169 -25.15 -4.70 -3.57
N THR A 170 -25.00 -5.68 -2.68
CA THR A 170 -25.25 -5.55 -1.24
C THR A 170 -23.98 -5.61 -0.40
N ASN A 171 -23.00 -6.44 -0.77
CA ASN A 171 -21.86 -6.82 0.08
C ASN A 171 -20.49 -6.33 -0.42
N HIS A 172 -20.47 -5.45 -1.41
CA HIS A 172 -19.25 -4.80 -1.89
C HIS A 172 -19.55 -3.33 -2.22
N PHE A 173 -18.50 -2.59 -2.54
CA PHE A 173 -18.58 -1.23 -3.06
C PHE A 173 -18.05 -1.19 -4.49
N PHE A 174 -18.62 -0.31 -5.32
CA PHE A 174 -17.95 0.08 -6.56
C PHE A 174 -16.79 1.02 -6.23
N LYS A 175 -15.69 0.93 -6.98
CA LYS A 175 -14.45 1.68 -6.70
C LYS A 175 -14.67 3.20 -6.65
N ASN A 176 -15.44 3.74 -7.60
CA ASN A 176 -15.72 5.18 -7.65
C ASN A 176 -16.57 5.61 -6.47
N ASN A 177 -17.69 4.92 -6.21
CA ASN A 177 -18.55 5.20 -5.06
C ASN A 177 -17.79 5.15 -3.72
N LEU A 178 -16.90 4.16 -3.55
CA LEU A 178 -16.10 4.05 -2.34
C LEU A 178 -15.20 5.28 -2.14
N ALA A 179 -14.59 5.78 -3.23
CA ALA A 179 -13.79 6.99 -3.18
C ALA A 179 -14.64 8.22 -2.84
N ASP A 180 -15.85 8.33 -3.40
CA ASP A 180 -16.77 9.44 -3.14
C ASP A 180 -17.21 9.48 -1.67
N TYR A 181 -17.54 8.31 -1.08
CA TYR A 181 -17.87 8.24 0.35
C TYR A 181 -16.72 8.69 1.25
N CYS A 182 -15.47 8.42 0.84
CA CYS A 182 -14.29 8.82 1.62
C CYS A 182 -14.05 10.34 1.60
N ILE A 183 -14.62 11.09 0.66
CA ILE A 183 -14.49 12.56 0.64
C ILE A 183 -15.31 13.19 1.78
N LEU A 184 -16.40 12.54 2.19
CA LEU A 184 -17.31 13.05 3.23
C LEU A 184 -16.70 13.12 4.64
N VAL A 185 -15.54 12.50 4.87
CA VAL A 185 -14.77 12.69 6.12
C VAL A 185 -13.86 13.92 6.09
N THR A 186 -13.96 14.77 5.06
CA THR A 186 -13.13 15.95 4.89
C THR A 186 -13.91 17.22 4.65
N GLN A 187 -13.31 18.35 5.02
CA GLN A 187 -13.80 19.69 4.68
C GLN A 187 -12.60 20.59 4.40
N GLY A 188 -12.58 21.24 3.22
CA GLY A 188 -11.45 22.07 2.82
C GLY A 188 -10.13 21.31 2.65
N GLY A 189 -10.18 20.00 2.40
CA GLY A 189 -8.99 19.15 2.27
C GLY A 189 -8.44 18.59 3.57
N GLU A 190 -8.99 19.00 4.73
CA GLU A 190 -8.60 18.48 6.04
C GLU A 190 -9.60 17.42 6.53
N VAL A 191 -9.10 16.42 7.25
CA VAL A 191 -9.95 15.38 7.84
C VAL A 191 -10.66 15.92 9.07
N LEU A 192 -11.97 15.74 9.10
CA LEU A 192 -12.84 16.21 10.17
C LEU A 192 -12.56 15.46 11.49
N SER A 193 -12.83 16.13 12.62
CA SER A 193 -12.95 15.45 13.90
C SER A 193 -14.15 14.48 13.88
N PHE A 194 -14.18 13.52 14.80
CA PHE A 194 -15.33 12.63 14.93
C PHE A 194 -16.63 13.40 15.20
N GLU A 195 -16.58 14.44 16.04
CA GLU A 195 -17.78 15.24 16.38
C GLU A 195 -18.32 15.97 15.14
N ASN A 196 -17.45 16.61 14.36
CA ASN A 196 -17.88 17.28 13.13
C ASN A 196 -18.40 16.29 12.09
N PHE A 197 -17.79 15.10 11.99
CA PHE A 197 -18.28 14.06 11.09
C PHE A 197 -19.65 13.51 11.53
N LYS A 198 -19.91 13.43 12.83
CA LYS A 198 -21.21 13.00 13.37
C LYS A 198 -22.33 13.91 12.86
N GLU A 199 -22.11 15.23 12.85
CA GLU A 199 -23.06 16.21 12.30
C GLU A 199 -23.30 16.01 10.79
N ILE A 200 -22.25 15.70 10.02
CA ILE A 200 -22.40 15.38 8.58
C ILE A 200 -23.22 14.11 8.40
N MET A 201 -22.96 13.08 9.19
CA MET A 201 -23.68 11.81 9.09
C MET A 201 -25.18 11.98 9.38
N ASP A 202 -25.54 12.92 10.26
CA ASP A 202 -26.93 13.26 10.57
C ASP A 202 -27.59 14.09 9.46
N ARG A 203 -26.86 15.02 8.85
CA ARG A 203 -27.36 15.89 7.76
C ARG A 203 -27.40 15.19 6.40
N GLU A 204 -26.39 14.40 6.09
CA GLU A 204 -26.11 13.81 4.77
C GLU A 204 -26.25 12.30 4.78
N TYR A 205 -27.15 11.77 5.63
CA TYR A 205 -27.40 10.34 5.80
C TYR A 205 -27.55 9.61 4.47
N GLN A 206 -28.33 10.15 3.54
CA GLN A 206 -28.59 9.55 2.23
C GLN A 206 -27.31 9.31 1.43
N SER A 207 -26.35 10.25 1.49
CA SER A 207 -25.05 10.11 0.82
C SER A 207 -24.19 9.00 1.43
N LEU A 208 -24.42 8.65 2.70
CA LEU A 208 -23.69 7.61 3.43
C LEU A 208 -24.47 6.30 3.58
N GLU A 209 -25.72 6.23 3.12
CA GLU A 209 -26.64 5.12 3.37
C GLU A 209 -26.02 3.77 3.02
N LYS A 210 -25.31 3.68 1.89
CA LYS A 210 -24.66 2.44 1.45
C LYS A 210 -23.58 1.97 2.43
N VAL A 211 -22.77 2.88 2.97
CA VAL A 211 -21.72 2.57 3.95
C VAL A 211 -22.35 2.21 5.29
N ILE A 212 -23.38 2.96 5.69
CA ILE A 212 -24.13 2.70 6.92
C ILE A 212 -24.75 1.31 6.88
N ASN A 213 -25.48 0.99 5.81
CA ASN A 213 -26.11 -0.31 5.60
C ASN A 213 -25.08 -1.43 5.52
N TYR A 214 -23.88 -1.18 4.95
CA TYR A 214 -22.81 -2.18 4.94
C TYR A 214 -22.44 -2.66 6.34
N PHE A 215 -22.40 -1.74 7.32
CA PHE A 215 -22.09 -2.08 8.71
C PHE A 215 -23.32 -2.51 9.50
N SER A 216 -24.43 -1.76 9.43
CA SER A 216 -25.60 -1.97 10.29
C SER A 216 -26.34 -3.27 10.01
N THR A 217 -26.18 -3.85 8.82
CA THR A 217 -26.84 -5.10 8.43
C THR A 217 -26.02 -6.36 8.76
N ILE A 218 -24.79 -6.21 9.27
CA ILE A 218 -23.94 -7.35 9.63
C ILE A 218 -24.65 -8.21 10.68
N GLN A 219 -24.77 -9.50 10.40
CA GLN A 219 -25.25 -10.50 11.34
C GLN A 219 -24.07 -11.18 12.05
N ASP A 220 -24.26 -11.58 13.31
CA ASP A 220 -23.34 -12.49 14.00
C ASP A 220 -23.54 -13.91 13.47
N SER A 221 -23.15 -14.11 12.22
CA SER A 221 -23.20 -15.38 11.51
C SER A 221 -21.89 -15.58 10.75
N ASP A 222 -21.40 -16.81 10.75
CA ASP A 222 -20.22 -17.16 9.96
C ASP A 222 -20.45 -17.08 8.46
N ASP A 223 -21.71 -17.08 8.00
CA ASP A 223 -22.06 -16.93 6.58
C ASP A 223 -22.31 -15.47 6.17
N ASP A 224 -22.21 -14.53 7.12
CA ASP A 224 -22.31 -13.10 6.82
C ASP A 224 -21.11 -12.65 5.97
N LYS A 225 -21.42 -12.18 4.76
CA LYS A 225 -20.42 -11.82 3.76
C LYS A 225 -19.57 -10.63 4.18
N ASN A 226 -20.19 -9.59 4.75
CA ASN A 226 -19.49 -8.38 5.18
C ASN A 226 -18.59 -8.69 6.36
N LEU A 227 -19.07 -9.51 7.31
CA LEU A 227 -18.27 -9.95 8.46
C LEU A 227 -17.04 -10.76 8.01
N ASN A 228 -17.18 -11.64 7.03
CA ASN A 228 -16.06 -12.38 6.45
C ASN A 228 -15.02 -11.44 5.81
N VAL A 229 -15.45 -10.45 5.03
CA VAL A 229 -14.55 -9.44 4.44
C VAL A 229 -13.83 -8.64 5.53
N LEU A 230 -14.53 -8.22 6.59
CA LEU A 230 -13.94 -7.49 7.71
C LEU A 230 -12.92 -8.32 8.49
N ARG A 231 -13.15 -9.63 8.66
CA ARG A 231 -12.17 -10.54 9.27
C ARG A 231 -10.87 -10.57 8.45
N VAL A 232 -10.96 -10.64 7.12
CA VAL A 232 -9.78 -10.58 6.24
C VAL A 232 -9.10 -9.20 6.31
N CYS A 233 -9.89 -8.11 6.29
CA CYS A 233 -9.37 -6.75 6.44
C CYS A 233 -8.58 -6.59 7.74
N HIS A 234 -9.12 -7.10 8.85
CA HIS A 234 -8.48 -7.05 10.16
C HIS A 234 -7.11 -7.75 10.15
N LEU A 235 -7.03 -8.95 9.55
CA LEU A 235 -5.76 -9.67 9.42
C LEU A 235 -4.74 -8.90 8.56
N LEU A 236 -5.19 -8.24 7.49
CA LEU A 236 -4.33 -7.39 6.66
C LEU A 236 -3.85 -6.14 7.39
N LEU A 237 -4.70 -5.50 8.18
CA LEU A 237 -4.35 -4.34 9.01
C LEU A 237 -3.29 -4.71 10.05
N ILE A 238 -3.47 -5.84 10.75
CA ILE A 238 -2.48 -6.36 11.71
C ILE A 238 -1.12 -6.57 11.03
N GLN A 239 -1.09 -7.24 9.88
CA GLN A 239 0.18 -7.48 9.18
C GLN A 239 0.80 -6.17 8.66
N PHE A 240 -0.02 -5.25 8.15
CA PHE A 240 0.44 -3.95 7.67
C PHE A 240 1.09 -3.13 8.78
N LEU A 241 0.44 -3.03 9.94
CA LEU A 241 0.97 -2.33 11.12
C LEU A 241 2.21 -3.02 11.67
N ASN A 242 2.26 -4.36 11.69
CA ASN A 242 3.47 -5.09 12.09
C ASN A 242 4.66 -4.86 11.16
N THR A 243 4.39 -4.59 9.88
CA THR A 243 5.42 -4.36 8.87
C THR A 243 5.91 -2.91 8.86
N PHE A 244 5.00 -1.93 8.99
CA PHE A 244 5.30 -0.51 8.76
C PHE A 244 5.02 0.43 9.93
N GLY A 245 4.24 -0.01 10.92
CA GLY A 245 3.86 0.77 12.09
C GLY A 245 5.01 0.95 13.08
N HIS A 246 4.85 1.92 13.96
CA HIS A 246 5.72 2.11 15.12
C HIS A 246 5.54 0.96 16.11
N ASP A 247 6.51 0.78 17.02
CA ASP A 247 6.49 -0.36 17.95
C ASP A 247 5.23 -0.42 18.82
N TYR A 248 4.64 0.73 19.17
CA TYR A 248 3.37 0.79 19.91
C TYR A 248 2.13 0.39 19.08
N GLN A 249 2.23 0.41 17.75
CA GLN A 249 1.16 0.03 16.82
C GLN A 249 1.19 -1.46 16.46
N LYS A 250 2.31 -2.13 16.76
CA LYS A 250 2.51 -3.54 16.43
C LYS A 250 1.70 -4.42 17.37
N THR A 251 1.13 -5.47 16.80
CA THR A 251 0.45 -6.55 17.52
C THR A 251 1.45 -7.67 17.80
N ASP A 252 1.60 -8.03 19.07
CA ASP A 252 2.44 -9.15 19.50
C ASP A 252 1.92 -10.52 19.01
N GLU A 253 2.80 -11.52 19.00
CA GLU A 253 2.49 -12.86 18.48
C GLU A 253 1.39 -13.57 19.28
N GLU A 254 1.24 -13.30 20.58
CA GLU A 254 0.18 -13.89 21.39
C GLU A 254 -1.20 -13.37 20.98
N LYS A 255 -1.34 -12.06 20.77
CA LYS A 255 -2.57 -11.45 20.26
C LYS A 255 -2.87 -11.95 18.84
N ILE A 256 -1.87 -12.07 17.96
CA ILE A 256 -2.04 -12.66 16.63
C ILE A 256 -2.56 -14.10 16.73
N LYS A 257 -2.01 -14.90 17.66
CA LYS A 257 -2.49 -16.26 17.92
C LYS A 257 -3.96 -16.24 18.35
N ARG A 258 -4.35 -15.41 19.32
CA ARG A 258 -5.73 -15.29 19.81
C ARG A 258 -6.72 -14.95 18.70
N ILE A 259 -6.43 -13.95 17.86
CA ILE A 259 -7.35 -13.57 16.77
C ILE A 259 -7.42 -14.61 15.66
N THR A 260 -6.29 -15.24 15.34
CA THR A 260 -6.28 -16.31 14.32
C THR A 260 -7.03 -17.54 14.80
N GLU A 261 -6.94 -17.90 16.09
CA GLU A 261 -7.75 -18.96 16.70
C GLU A 261 -9.24 -18.61 16.72
N LEU A 262 -9.59 -17.35 17.00
CA LEU A 262 -10.98 -16.86 16.93
C LEU A 262 -11.56 -16.94 15.50
N TYR A 263 -10.78 -16.54 14.50
CA TYR A 263 -11.25 -16.47 13.11
C TYR A 263 -11.16 -17.79 12.37
N LYS A 264 -10.21 -18.68 12.71
CA LYS A 264 -10.02 -19.96 12.03
C LYS A 264 -11.30 -20.79 11.86
N PRO A 265 -12.12 -21.04 12.89
CA PRO A 265 -13.35 -21.83 12.72
C PRO A 265 -14.48 -21.04 12.04
N LYS A 266 -14.42 -19.70 12.11
CA LYS A 266 -15.51 -18.80 11.71
C LYS A 266 -15.40 -18.27 10.27
N LEU A 267 -14.17 -18.13 9.75
CA LEU A 267 -13.93 -17.59 8.41
C LEU A 267 -14.29 -18.62 7.33
N ARG A 268 -15.32 -18.33 6.54
CA ARG A 268 -15.85 -19.21 5.48
C ARG A 268 -15.24 -18.95 4.10
N ILE A 269 -14.61 -17.80 3.89
CA ILE A 269 -13.97 -17.40 2.63
C ILE A 269 -12.46 -17.69 2.58
N LYS A 270 -12.02 -18.85 3.08
CA LYS A 270 -10.58 -19.15 3.21
C LYS A 270 -9.85 -19.23 1.88
N LYS A 271 -10.45 -19.86 0.86
CA LYS A 271 -9.85 -19.95 -0.49
C LYS A 271 -9.86 -18.57 -1.16
N GLY A 272 -10.99 -17.86 -1.07
CA GLY A 272 -11.12 -16.50 -1.59
C GLY A 272 -10.06 -15.56 -0.99
N MET A 273 -9.84 -15.64 0.34
CA MET A 273 -8.77 -14.91 1.02
C MET A 273 -7.38 -15.24 0.48
N ILE A 274 -7.05 -16.52 0.30
CA ILE A 274 -5.73 -16.94 -0.21
C ILE A 274 -5.51 -16.43 -1.64
N GLU A 275 -6.51 -16.55 -2.49
CA GLU A 275 -6.46 -16.08 -3.89
C GLU A 275 -6.32 -14.56 -3.96
N PHE A 276 -7.09 -13.84 -3.15
CA PHE A 276 -7.00 -12.39 -3.02
C PHE A 276 -5.60 -11.94 -2.58
N ILE A 277 -5.03 -12.55 -1.52
CA ILE A 277 -3.68 -12.25 -1.04
C ILE A 277 -2.61 -12.50 -2.11
N LYS A 278 -2.75 -13.58 -2.90
CA LYS A 278 -1.85 -13.89 -4.02
C LYS A 278 -1.98 -12.85 -5.14
N LYS A 279 -3.21 -12.48 -5.52
CA LYS A 279 -3.49 -11.42 -6.51
C LYS A 279 -2.88 -10.08 -6.08
N SER A 280 -2.92 -9.80 -4.79
CA SER A 280 -2.27 -8.64 -4.16
C SER A 280 -0.75 -8.72 -4.04
N LYS A 281 -0.14 -9.87 -4.37
CA LYS A 281 1.31 -10.13 -4.25
C LYS A 281 1.85 -9.96 -2.82
N LEU A 282 1.05 -10.36 -1.83
CA LEU A 282 1.34 -10.31 -0.38
C LEU A 282 1.44 -11.71 0.26
N ASP A 283 1.52 -12.77 -0.55
CA ASP A 283 1.53 -14.16 -0.10
C ASP A 283 2.71 -14.49 0.82
N LYS A 284 3.87 -13.89 0.56
CA LYS A 284 5.06 -14.08 1.38
C LYS A 284 4.88 -13.48 2.77
N GLU A 285 4.40 -12.24 2.84
CA GLU A 285 4.24 -11.48 4.08
C GLU A 285 3.07 -12.03 4.92
N MET A 286 1.98 -12.42 4.27
CA MET A 286 0.80 -13.01 4.92
C MET A 286 0.95 -14.50 5.23
N LYS A 287 2.08 -15.15 4.90
CA LYS A 287 2.26 -16.61 5.02
C LYS A 287 2.02 -17.14 6.43
N SER A 288 2.49 -16.42 7.45
CA SER A 288 2.33 -16.86 8.85
C SER A 288 0.86 -16.88 9.26
N ILE A 289 0.15 -15.77 9.02
CA ILE A 289 -1.27 -15.62 9.35
C ILE A 289 -2.14 -16.60 8.54
N THR A 290 -1.93 -16.66 7.22
CA THR A 290 -2.70 -17.56 6.36
C THR A 290 -2.54 -19.02 6.77
N LYS A 291 -1.33 -19.46 7.15
CA LYS A 291 -1.10 -20.82 7.68
C LYS A 291 -1.88 -21.06 8.97
N LYS A 292 -1.89 -20.12 9.93
CA LYS A 292 -2.66 -20.25 11.18
C LYS A 292 -4.17 -20.38 10.94
N ILE A 293 -4.72 -19.67 9.95
CA ILE A 293 -6.15 -19.69 9.60
C ILE A 293 -6.57 -20.96 8.83
N THR A 294 -5.67 -21.50 8.01
CA THR A 294 -5.99 -22.56 7.03
C THR A 294 -5.63 -23.96 7.51
N LYS A 295 -4.61 -24.10 8.36
CA LYS A 295 -4.17 -25.39 8.87
C LYS A 295 -5.28 -25.99 9.73
N THR A 296 -5.88 -27.08 9.28
CA THR A 296 -6.94 -27.82 9.98
C THR A 296 -6.41 -28.32 11.32
#